data_AF-A0A972TYJ2-F1
#
_entry.id   AF-A0A972TYJ2-F1
#
_cell.length_a   1.000
_cell.length_b   1.000
_cell.length_c   1.000
_cell.angle_alpha   90.00
_cell.angle_beta   90.00
_cell.angle_gamma   90.00
#
_symmetry.space_group_name_H-M   'P 1'
#
loop_
_entity.id
_entity.type
_entity.pdbx_description
1 polymer ?
#
loop_
_entity_poly.entity_id
_entity_poly.type
_entity_poly.pdbx_seq_one_letter_code
_entity_poly.pdbx_strand_id
1 'polypeptide(L)' 'VGDVAHPMEEKHYIEWVEVISGEKAYMQFLSPGDAPEAEFSIGGDVTVRAYCNLHGLWKS' A
#
# COMPACT_ATOMS: atom_id res chain seq x y z
N VAL A 1 4.69 -4.41 -0.65
CA VAL A 1 5.23 -3.12 -1.15
C VAL A 1 6.74 -3.21 -1.17
N GLY A 2 7.32 -2.97 -2.34
CA GLY A 2 8.72 -3.31 -2.63
C GLY A 2 8.87 -4.57 -3.50
N ASP A 3 10.07 -4.75 -4.03
CA ASP A 3 10.64 -6.03 -4.53
C ASP A 3 11.35 -6.76 -3.38
N VAL A 4 11.84 -5.98 -2.41
CA VAL A 4 12.25 -6.39 -1.08
C VAL A 4 11.21 -5.89 -0.09
N ALA A 5 10.86 -6.70 0.91
CA ALA A 5 9.87 -6.33 1.93
C ALA A 5 10.28 -5.03 2.64
N HIS A 6 9.40 -4.03 2.59
CA HIS A 6 9.61 -2.76 3.26
C HIS A 6 9.46 -2.92 4.80
N PRO A 7 10.24 -2.19 5.62
CA PRO A 7 10.09 -2.20 7.08
C PRO A 7 8.66 -1.84 7.52
N MET A 8 8.23 -2.43 8.64
CA MET A 8 6.92 -2.20 9.26
C MET A 8 7.09 -1.93 10.76
N GLU A 9 8.01 -1.03 11.10
CA GLU A 9 8.32 -0.65 12.49
C GLU A 9 7.53 0.59 12.91
N GLU A 10 7.34 0.82 14.21
CA GLU A 10 6.52 1.94 14.73
C GLU A 10 6.87 3.31 14.12
N LYS A 11 8.16 3.53 13.82
CA LYS A 11 8.66 4.79 13.27
C LYS A 11 8.85 4.77 11.75
N HIS A 12 8.75 3.60 11.11
CA HIS A 12 9.00 3.43 9.69
C HIS A 12 8.17 2.26 9.15
N TYR A 13 7.02 2.58 8.56
CA TYR A 13 6.09 1.60 8.04
C TYR A 13 5.31 2.13 6.83
N ILE A 14 4.60 1.24 6.16
CA ILE A 14 3.60 1.58 5.15
C ILE A 14 2.29 1.84 5.88
N GLU A 15 1.75 3.06 5.77
CA GLU A 15 0.48 3.44 6.40
C GLU A 15 -0.71 2.83 5.67
N TRP A 16 -0.63 2.75 4.34
CA TRP A 16 -1.69 2.20 3.52
C TRP A 16 -1.20 1.72 2.16
N VAL A 17 -1.97 0.79 1.61
CA VAL A 17 -1.93 0.37 0.21
C VAL A 17 -3.27 0.71 -0.41
N GLU A 18 -3.25 1.28 -1.61
CA GLU A 18 -4.45 1.67 -2.32
C GLU A 18 -4.43 1.13 -3.76
N VAL A 19 -5.58 0.66 -4.21
CA VAL A 19 -5.83 0.25 -5.59
C VAL A 19 -6.91 1.15 -6.18
N ILE A 20 -6.61 1.76 -7.32
CA ILE A 20 -7.54 2.57 -8.09
C ILE A 20 -7.96 1.78 -9.32
N SER A 21 -9.27 1.63 -9.53
CA SER A 21 -9.86 1.01 -10.73
C SER A 21 -11.03 1.85 -11.21
N GLY A 22 -10.85 2.48 -12.38
CA GLY A 22 -11.79 3.49 -12.90
C GLY A 22 -11.95 4.66 -11.93
N GLU A 23 -13.18 4.93 -11.51
CA GLU A 23 -13.53 6.02 -10.58
C GLU A 23 -13.52 5.59 -9.10
N LYS A 24 -13.11 4.36 -8.81
CA LYS A 24 -13.09 3.81 -7.44
C LYS A 24 -11.67 3.72 -6.91
N ALA A 25 -11.52 4.07 -5.64
CA ALA A 25 -10.32 3.82 -4.86
C ALA A 25 -10.65 2.88 -3.71
N TYR A 26 -9.83 1.87 -3.52
CA TYR A 26 -9.92 0.88 -2.46
C TYR A 26 -8.64 0.97 -1.65
N MET A 27 -8.75 1.18 -0.34
CA MET A 27 -7.59 1.43 0.50
C MET A 27 -7.61 0.48 1.70
N GLN A 28 -6.48 -0.17 1.93
CA GLN A 28 -6.21 -0.95 3.13
C GLN A 28 -5.18 -0.19 3.96
N PHE A 29 -5.57 0.20 5.17
CA PHE A 29 -4.63 0.73 6.16
C PHE A 29 -3.88 -0.43 6.82
N LEU A 30 -2.60 -0.22 7.07
CA LEU A 30 -1.74 -1.16 7.78
C LEU A 30 -1.22 -0.50 9.05
N SER A 31 -0.83 -1.33 10.02
CA SER A 31 -0.22 -0.91 11.27
C SER A 31 1.23 -1.40 11.34
N PRO A 32 2.08 -0.78 12.18
CA PRO A 32 3.37 -1.35 12.52
C PRO A 32 3.23 -2.82 12.98
N GLY A 33 4.13 -3.69 12.51
CA GLY A 33 4.12 -5.13 12.76
C GLY A 33 3.35 -5.96 11.75
N ASP A 34 2.45 -5.35 10.96
CA ASP A 34 1.74 -6.05 9.88
C ASP A 34 2.70 -6.40 8.74
N ALA A 35 2.32 -7.38 7.92
CA ALA A 35 3.02 -7.59 6.64
C ALA A 35 2.77 -6.37 5.72
N PRO A 36 3.78 -5.89 4.97
CA PRO A 36 3.66 -4.72 4.08
C PRO A 36 2.92 -5.07 2.77
N GLU A 37 1.75 -5.70 2.88
CA GLU A 37 0.95 -6.22 1.77
C GLU A 37 -0.55 -6.05 2.04
N ALA A 38 -1.34 -6.06 0.98
CA ALA A 38 -2.79 -6.01 1.04
C ALA A 38 -3.38 -6.74 -0.18
N GLU A 39 -4.50 -7.41 0.03
CA GLU A 39 -5.18 -8.18 -1.01
C GLU A 39 -6.51 -7.53 -1.40
N PHE A 40 -6.75 -7.42 -2.71
CA PHE A 40 -7.97 -6.82 -3.24
C PHE A 40 -8.54 -7.68 -4.38
N SER A 41 -9.84 -8.00 -4.31
CA SER A 41 -10.57 -8.64 -5.41
C SER A 41 -11.15 -7.58 -6.34
N ILE A 42 -10.34 -7.07 -7.27
CA ILE A 42 -10.71 -6.00 -8.21
C ILE A 42 -10.46 -6.49 -9.64
N GLY A 43 -11.40 -6.22 -10.55
CA GLY A 43 -11.28 -6.55 -11.98
C GLY A 43 -10.91 -5.34 -12.83
N GLY A 44 -10.30 -5.59 -14.00
CA GLY A 44 -9.93 -4.57 -14.97
C GLY A 44 -8.55 -3.97 -14.71
N ASP A 45 -8.25 -2.86 -15.41
CA ASP A 45 -6.99 -2.15 -15.24
C ASP A 45 -6.94 -1.46 -13.87
N VAL A 46 -5.76 -1.51 -13.26
CA VAL A 46 -5.53 -0.95 -11.93
C VAL A 46 -4.29 -0.07 -11.89
N THR A 47 -4.32 0.93 -11.02
CA THR A 47 -3.14 1.64 -10.52
C THR A 47 -2.96 1.28 -9.05
N VAL A 48 -1.74 0.95 -8.64
CA VAL A 48 -1.44 0.61 -7.24
C VAL A 48 -0.59 1.71 -6.63
N ARG A 49 -0.96 2.15 -5.43
CA ARG A 49 -0.21 3.12 -4.63
C ARG A 49 0.08 2.57 -3.25
N ALA A 50 1.17 3.00 -2.67
CA ALA A 50 1.49 2.76 -1.27
C ALA A 50 2.09 4.02 -0.66
N TYR A 51 1.86 4.24 0.63
CA TYR A 51 2.41 5.40 1.32
C TYR A 51 3.23 4.97 2.53
N CYS A 52 4.50 5.34 2.52
CA CYS A 52 5.37 5.21 3.67
C CYS A 52 5.35 6.50 4.48
N ASN A 53 5.22 6.38 5.80
CA ASN A 53 5.22 7.54 6.71
C ASN A 53 6.49 8.41 6.59
N LEU A 54 7.63 7.82 6.18
CA LEU A 54 8.91 8.54 5.99
C LEU A 54 9.22 8.88 4.53
N HIS A 55 8.87 8.00 3.59
CA HIS A 55 9.27 8.14 2.18
C HIS A 55 8.14 8.63 1.28
N GLY A 56 6.96 8.91 1.83
CA GLY A 56 5.81 9.44 1.12
C GLY A 56 5.19 8.43 0.14
N LEU A 57 4.60 8.96 -0.93
CA LEU A 57 3.76 8.22 -1.88
C LEU A 57 4.58 7.54 -2.98
N TRP A 58 4.32 6.24 -3.18
CA TRP A 58 4.88 5.41 -4.23
C TRP A 58 3.74 4.93 -5.13
N LYS A 59 4.00 4.79 -6.44
CA LYS A 59 3.00 4.37 -7.45
C LYS A 59 3.64 3.39 -8.43
N SER A 60 2.85 2.38 -8.83
CA SER A 60 3.10 1.50 -9.99
C SER A 60 1.87 1.39 -10.87
#